data_AF-A0A5H2YCF0-F1
#
_entry.id   AF-A0A5H2YCF0-F1
#
_cell.length_a   1.000
_cell.length_b   1.000
_cell.length_c   1.000
_cell.angle_alpha   90.00
_cell.angle_beta   90.00
_cell.angle_gamma   90.00
#
_symmetry.space_group_name_H-M   'P 1'
#
loop_
_entity.id
_entity.type
_entity.pdbx_description
1 polymer ?
#
loop_
_entity_poly.entity_id
_entity_poly.type
_entity_poly.pdbx_seq_one_letter_code
_entity_poly.pdbx_strand_id
1 'polypeptide(L)'
;MVKHGYRMVCGLWVFPDFSEVEAGRREPPRVNHDKVDFKALALRLSEVFGYGPPTVLSVTNDTIDQVTIHSRLAIIRMPQHRNGDPTCRDFGQAALQVSPSQLEANGVINVRQVWRPLHCLQDRSFSPPPTVIAFLAQSSDFEDAMAWFGQCQMVLGLDLIERMLSDAPDSEDDQVGVLPSALQSALSDIFGCPFEDRAILSRLAEDTPPSYVMNARR
;
A
#
# COMPACT_ATOMS: atom_id res chain seq x y z
N MET A 1 4.71 25.82 17.33
CA MET A 1 4.07 24.67 16.65
C MET A 1 5.18 23.77 16.15
N VAL A 2 5.21 22.50 16.57
CA VAL A 2 6.11 21.53 15.94
C VAL A 2 5.64 21.40 14.50
N LYS A 3 6.52 21.71 13.54
CA LYS A 3 6.21 21.61 12.12
C LYS A 3 6.11 20.11 11.82
N HIS A 4 4.90 19.56 11.84
CA HIS A 4 4.68 18.20 11.36
C HIS A 4 4.92 18.23 9.85
N GLY A 5 5.83 17.39 9.36
CA GLY A 5 6.11 17.26 7.93
C GLY A 5 4.88 16.82 7.14
N TYR A 6 4.96 16.88 5.81
CA TYR A 6 3.87 16.39 4.96
C TYR A 6 3.81 14.86 5.00
N ARG A 7 2.61 14.31 5.18
CA ARG A 7 2.41 12.87 5.30
C ARG A 7 1.50 12.34 4.21
N MET A 8 1.82 11.14 3.76
CA MET A 8 1.06 10.42 2.75
C MET A 8 1.05 8.93 3.08
N VAL A 9 -0.10 8.29 2.95
CA VAL A 9 -0.25 6.84 3.01
C VAL A 9 -0.28 6.31 1.59
N CYS A 10 0.74 5.56 1.23
CA CYS A 10 0.85 4.85 -0.03
C CYS A 10 0.29 3.44 0.09
N GLY A 11 -0.24 2.92 -1.01
CA GLY A 11 -0.64 1.52 -1.14
C GLY A 11 0.17 0.88 -2.25
N LEU A 12 1.02 -0.09 -1.89
CA LEU A 12 1.67 -0.98 -2.83
C LEU A 12 0.73 -2.15 -3.08
N TRP A 13 0.12 -2.17 -4.26
CA TRP A 13 -0.69 -3.27 -4.73
C TRP A 13 0.23 -4.38 -5.23
N VAL A 14 0.03 -5.57 -4.70
CA VAL A 14 0.82 -6.77 -5.00
C VAL A 14 -0.12 -7.91 -5.34
N PHE A 15 0.36 -8.86 -6.12
CA PHE A 15 -0.46 -9.93 -6.65
C PHE A 15 0.08 -11.26 -6.13
N PRO A 16 -0.57 -11.89 -5.13
CA PRO A 16 -0.22 -13.23 -4.70
C PRO A 16 -0.38 -14.21 -5.87
N ASP A 17 0.61 -15.08 -6.07
CA ASP A 17 0.57 -16.08 -7.14
C ASP A 17 -0.23 -17.31 -6.66
N PHE A 18 -1.40 -17.50 -7.26
CA PHE A 18 -2.30 -18.62 -6.98
C PHE A 18 -2.22 -19.74 -8.03
N SER A 19 -1.28 -19.70 -8.98
CA SER A 19 -1.20 -20.66 -10.09
C SER A 19 -1.17 -22.13 -9.64
N GLU A 20 -0.42 -22.44 -8.58
CA GLU A 20 -0.36 -23.78 -7.98
C GLU A 20 -1.68 -24.19 -7.28
N VAL A 21 -2.41 -23.22 -6.74
CA VAL A 21 -3.72 -23.44 -6.09
C VAL A 21 -4.78 -23.70 -7.15
N GLU A 22 -4.81 -22.90 -8.22
CA GLU A 22 -5.72 -23.08 -9.35
C GLU A 22 -5.47 -24.41 -10.09
N ALA A 23 -4.22 -24.85 -10.15
CA ALA A 23 -3.85 -26.16 -10.66
C ALA A 23 -4.19 -27.34 -9.72
N GLY A 24 -4.72 -27.07 -8.51
CA GLY A 24 -5.06 -28.08 -7.51
C GLY A 24 -3.85 -28.75 -6.86
N ARG A 25 -2.65 -28.15 -6.96
CA ARG A 25 -1.39 -28.68 -6.42
C ARG A 25 -1.08 -28.19 -5.01
N ARG A 26 -1.70 -27.09 -4.59
CA ARG A 26 -1.58 -26.53 -3.23
C ARG A 26 -2.93 -26.05 -2.69
N GLU A 27 -3.04 -26.07 -1.38
CA GLU A 27 -4.13 -25.39 -0.66
C GLU A 27 -3.96 -23.87 -0.76
N PRO A 28 -5.06 -23.09 -0.73
CA PRO A 28 -4.99 -21.64 -0.66
C PRO A 28 -4.16 -21.16 0.54
N PRO A 29 -3.14 -20.30 0.32
CA PRO A 29 -2.32 -19.78 1.41
C PRO A 29 -3.14 -18.95 2.39
N ARG A 30 -2.71 -18.94 3.65
CA ARG A 30 -3.30 -18.13 4.72
C ARG A 30 -2.19 -17.48 5.53
N VAL A 31 -2.39 -16.21 5.84
CA VAL A 31 -1.47 -15.35 6.58
C VAL A 31 -2.02 -15.10 7.97
N ASN A 32 -1.21 -15.42 8.97
CA ASN A 32 -1.45 -15.01 10.34
C ASN A 32 -0.72 -13.70 10.61
N HIS A 33 -1.46 -12.58 10.59
CA HIS A 33 -0.87 -11.25 10.77
C HIS A 33 -0.25 -11.07 12.16
N ASP A 34 -0.63 -11.85 13.19
CA ASP A 34 0.02 -11.82 14.51
C ASP A 34 1.48 -12.30 14.48
N LYS A 35 1.85 -13.06 13.43
CA LYS A 35 3.19 -13.64 13.26
C LYS A 35 4.02 -12.99 12.16
N VAL A 36 3.44 -12.05 11.40
CA VAL A 36 4.13 -11.34 10.33
C VAL A 36 5.15 -10.36 10.91
N ASP A 37 6.38 -10.40 10.39
CA ASP A 37 7.43 -9.45 10.77
C ASP A 37 7.30 -8.14 9.97
N PHE A 38 6.42 -7.26 10.46
CA PHE A 38 6.22 -5.94 9.87
C PHE A 38 7.45 -5.04 10.01
N LYS A 39 8.37 -5.31 10.94
CA LYS A 39 9.61 -4.52 11.04
C LYS A 39 10.56 -4.88 9.90
N ALA A 40 10.69 -6.17 9.58
CA ALA A 40 11.42 -6.61 8.40
C ALA A 40 10.80 -6.02 7.12
N LEU A 41 9.46 -5.98 7.02
CA LEU A 41 8.78 -5.34 5.89
C LEU A 41 9.11 -3.86 5.77
N ALA A 42 9.08 -3.12 6.89
CA ALA A 42 9.44 -1.70 6.91
C ALA A 42 10.87 -1.48 6.44
N LEU A 43 11.82 -2.26 6.95
CA LEU A 43 13.22 -2.17 6.54
C LEU A 43 13.38 -2.40 5.04
N ARG A 44 12.75 -3.44 4.48
CA ARG A 44 12.83 -3.74 3.05
C ARG A 44 12.23 -2.66 2.17
N LEU A 45 11.09 -2.09 2.57
CA LEU A 45 10.50 -0.96 1.86
C LEU A 45 11.40 0.28 1.93
N SER A 46 12.03 0.56 3.08
CA SER A 46 12.99 1.64 3.22
C SER A 46 14.28 1.43 2.40
N GLU A 47 14.75 0.20 2.24
CA GLU A 47 15.90 -0.10 1.38
C GLU A 47 15.59 0.13 -0.11
N VAL A 48 14.40 -0.26 -0.56
CA VAL A 48 13.97 -0.14 -1.96
C VAL A 48 13.60 1.30 -2.31
N PHE A 49 12.85 1.97 -1.42
CA PHE A 49 12.33 3.33 -1.63
C PHE A 49 13.12 4.41 -0.87
N GLY A 50 14.36 4.10 -0.49
CA GLY A 50 15.24 4.99 0.28
C GLY A 50 15.97 6.03 -0.55
N TYR A 51 15.87 5.97 -1.87
CA TYR A 51 16.45 6.95 -2.78
C TYR A 51 15.53 8.17 -2.90
N GLY A 52 16.10 9.38 -2.89
CA GLY A 52 15.34 10.61 -3.08
C GLY A 52 15.45 11.64 -1.97
N PRO A 53 14.50 12.60 -1.93
CA PRO A 53 14.33 13.50 -0.80
C PRO A 53 14.17 12.70 0.51
N PRO A 54 14.72 13.19 1.64
CA PRO A 54 14.62 12.51 2.92
C PRO A 54 13.15 12.24 3.30
N THR A 55 12.78 10.96 3.30
CA THR A 55 11.42 10.50 3.64
C THR A 55 11.51 9.36 4.64
N VAL A 56 10.82 9.50 5.76
CA VAL A 56 10.70 8.46 6.78
C VAL A 56 9.54 7.55 6.41
N LEU A 57 9.81 6.25 6.27
CA LEU A 57 8.79 5.25 5.98
C LEU A 57 8.37 4.51 7.24
N SER A 58 7.09 4.15 7.31
CA SER A 58 6.56 3.26 8.34
C SER A 58 5.45 2.41 7.75
N VAL A 59 5.37 1.12 8.10
CA VAL A 59 4.36 0.21 7.53
C VAL A 59 3.23 -0.02 8.51
N THR A 60 2.05 -0.34 8.00
CA THR A 60 0.93 -0.73 8.86
C THR A 60 1.09 -2.17 9.35
N ASN A 61 0.75 -2.46 10.61
CA ASN A 61 0.78 -3.82 11.18
C ASN A 61 -0.40 -4.72 10.76
N ASP A 62 -0.99 -4.42 9.62
CA ASP A 62 -2.04 -5.16 8.94
C ASP A 62 -1.97 -4.85 7.43
N THR A 63 -2.66 -5.63 6.62
CA THR A 63 -2.69 -5.49 5.15
C THR A 63 -4.11 -5.63 4.61
N ILE A 64 -4.35 -5.22 3.38
CA ILE A 64 -5.68 -5.32 2.75
C ILE A 64 -5.68 -6.52 1.81
N ASP A 65 -6.57 -7.47 2.05
CA ASP A 65 -6.68 -8.72 1.30
C ASP A 65 -7.68 -8.63 0.13
N GLN A 66 -7.53 -9.56 -0.82
CA GLN A 66 -8.36 -9.67 -2.01
C GLN A 66 -9.85 -9.81 -1.70
N VAL A 67 -10.23 -10.50 -0.62
CA VAL A 67 -11.64 -10.70 -0.24
C VAL A 67 -12.28 -9.36 0.14
N THR A 68 -11.53 -8.51 0.85
CA THR A 68 -11.94 -7.14 1.15
C THR A 68 -12.14 -6.32 -0.12
N ILE A 69 -11.20 -6.37 -1.07
CA ILE A 69 -11.31 -5.65 -2.36
C ILE A 69 -12.51 -6.16 -3.19
N HIS A 70 -12.62 -7.47 -3.38
CA HIS A 70 -13.70 -8.10 -4.15
C HIS A 70 -15.08 -7.84 -3.56
N SER A 71 -15.20 -7.82 -2.23
CA SER A 71 -16.45 -7.45 -1.57
C SER A 71 -16.84 -6.00 -1.85
N ARG A 72 -15.87 -5.08 -1.90
CA ARG A 72 -16.11 -3.66 -2.18
C ARG A 72 -16.49 -3.41 -3.63
N LEU A 73 -15.89 -4.17 -4.56
CA LEU A 73 -16.24 -4.18 -5.99
C LEU A 73 -17.57 -4.92 -6.28
N ALA A 74 -18.25 -5.45 -5.25
CA ALA A 74 -19.44 -6.28 -5.38
C ALA A 74 -19.27 -7.54 -6.26
N ILE A 75 -18.03 -7.99 -6.47
CA ILE A 75 -17.69 -9.26 -7.14
C ILE A 75 -18.12 -10.43 -6.25
N ILE A 76 -17.84 -10.33 -4.95
CA ILE A 76 -18.27 -11.29 -3.95
C ILE A 76 -19.32 -10.62 -3.05
N ARG A 77 -20.52 -11.18 -2.98
CA ARG A 77 -21.59 -10.65 -2.13
C ARG A 77 -21.49 -11.20 -0.72
N MET A 78 -21.18 -10.33 0.23
CA MET A 78 -21.13 -10.66 1.66
C MET A 78 -22.36 -10.09 2.37
N PRO A 79 -23.14 -10.89 3.12
CA PRO A 79 -24.41 -10.45 3.71
C PRO A 79 -24.32 -9.24 4.66
N GLN A 80 -23.13 -8.99 5.22
CA GLN A 80 -22.93 -8.04 6.32
C GLN A 80 -22.18 -6.76 5.92
N HIS A 81 -21.72 -6.63 4.67
CA HIS A 81 -20.91 -5.48 4.25
C HIS A 81 -21.59 -4.63 3.18
N ARG A 82 -21.58 -3.32 3.41
CA ARG A 82 -21.95 -2.32 2.40
C ARG A 82 -20.81 -2.19 1.39
N ASN A 83 -21.16 -1.89 0.13
CA ASN A 83 -20.20 -1.47 -0.89
C ASN A 83 -19.32 -0.36 -0.31
N GLY A 84 -18.00 -0.55 -0.35
CA GLY A 84 -17.00 0.40 0.11
C GLY A 84 -16.19 0.94 -1.06
N ASP A 85 -15.32 1.91 -0.80
CA ASP A 85 -14.43 2.47 -1.81
C ASP A 85 -13.35 1.43 -2.21
N PRO A 86 -13.31 0.95 -3.46
CA PRO A 86 -12.32 -0.03 -3.89
C PRO A 86 -10.91 0.55 -3.93
N THR A 87 -10.75 1.87 -3.94
CA THR A 87 -9.44 2.54 -3.90
C THR A 87 -8.76 2.47 -2.53
N CYS A 88 -9.45 1.94 -1.51
CA CYS A 88 -8.94 1.80 -0.14
C CYS A 88 -8.54 3.13 0.53
N ARG A 89 -9.13 4.25 0.09
CA ARG A 89 -8.90 5.56 0.68
C ARG A 89 -9.25 5.63 2.17
N ASP A 90 -10.30 4.94 2.59
CA ASP A 90 -10.73 4.85 3.99
C ASP A 90 -9.69 4.19 4.90
N PHE A 91 -9.04 3.12 4.43
CA PHE A 91 -7.89 2.51 5.10
C PHE A 91 -6.74 3.52 5.24
N GLY A 92 -6.42 4.23 4.15
CA GLY A 92 -5.40 5.28 4.15
C GLY A 92 -5.71 6.40 5.14
N GLN A 93 -6.95 6.89 5.17
CA GLN A 93 -7.40 7.93 6.11
C GLN A 93 -7.30 7.46 7.57
N ALA A 94 -7.75 6.24 7.86
CA ALA A 94 -7.65 5.66 9.20
C ALA A 94 -6.19 5.55 9.66
N ALA A 95 -5.28 5.11 8.78
CA ALA A 95 -3.84 5.05 9.05
C ALA A 95 -3.23 6.44 9.28
N LEU A 96 -3.58 7.41 8.43
CA LEU A 96 -3.11 8.79 8.55
C LEU A 96 -3.55 9.45 9.86
N GLN A 97 -4.77 9.15 10.34
CA GLN A 97 -5.30 9.64 11.61
C GLN A 97 -4.59 9.10 12.84
N VAL A 98 -4.18 7.83 12.84
CA VAL A 98 -3.46 7.21 13.98
C VAL A 98 -1.95 7.43 13.94
N SER A 99 -1.39 7.81 12.78
CA SER A 99 0.04 8.05 12.63
C SER A 99 0.68 9.10 13.56
N PRO A 100 0.08 10.28 13.86
CA PRO A 100 0.75 11.29 14.68
C PRO A 100 1.06 10.83 16.10
N SER A 101 0.29 9.87 16.64
CA SER A 101 0.47 9.32 17.98
C SER A 101 1.33 8.05 18.01
N GLN A 102 1.77 7.56 16.83
CA GLN A 102 2.39 6.23 16.68
C GLN A 102 3.58 6.21 15.72
N LEU A 103 4.24 7.35 15.49
CA LEU A 103 5.57 7.37 14.87
C LEU A 103 6.57 6.72 15.85
N GLU A 104 6.50 5.39 15.96
CA GLU A 104 7.36 4.60 16.83
C GLU A 104 8.77 4.52 16.26
N ALA A 105 9.75 4.33 17.13
CA ALA A 105 11.15 4.09 16.77
C ALA A 105 11.38 2.85 15.90
N ASN A 106 10.35 2.01 15.70
CA ASN A 106 10.42 0.72 15.04
C ASN A 106 9.85 0.70 13.60
N GLY A 107 9.35 1.82 13.08
CA GLY A 107 8.85 1.91 11.69
C GLY A 107 7.54 1.17 11.42
N VAL A 108 6.73 0.90 12.44
CA VAL A 108 5.43 0.20 12.31
C VAL A 108 4.32 1.00 12.97
N ILE A 109 3.19 1.15 12.27
CA ILE A 109 1.99 1.86 12.73
C ILE A 109 0.92 0.81 13.10
N ASN A 110 0.32 0.96 14.27
CA ASN A 110 -0.72 0.07 14.74
C ASN A 110 -2.12 0.51 14.28
N VAL A 111 -2.60 -0.14 13.22
CA VAL A 111 -3.89 0.20 12.57
C VAL A 111 -5.00 -0.80 12.86
N ARG A 112 -4.70 -1.97 13.45
CA ARG A 112 -5.66 -3.08 13.54
C ARG A 112 -7.01 -2.70 14.12
N GLN A 113 -7.03 -1.88 15.17
CA GLN A 113 -8.29 -1.47 15.79
C GLN A 113 -9.13 -0.60 14.84
N VAL A 114 -8.51 0.34 14.13
CA VAL A 114 -9.21 1.27 13.23
C VAL A 114 -9.54 0.64 11.88
N TRP A 115 -8.76 -0.36 11.45
CA TRP A 115 -8.99 -1.10 10.20
C TRP A 115 -9.93 -2.29 10.35
N ARG A 116 -10.10 -2.82 11.56
CA ARG A 116 -11.03 -3.92 11.85
C ARG A 116 -12.40 -3.74 11.19
N PRO A 117 -13.14 -2.63 11.35
CA PRO A 117 -14.45 -2.47 10.71
C PRO A 117 -14.40 -2.32 9.18
N LEU A 118 -13.22 -2.04 8.60
CA LEU A 118 -13.02 -1.81 7.18
C LEU A 118 -12.74 -3.10 6.40
N HIS A 119 -12.20 -4.12 7.08
CA HIS A 119 -11.96 -5.44 6.52
C HIS A 119 -13.25 -6.23 6.34
N CYS A 120 -13.30 -7.03 5.27
CA CYS A 120 -14.33 -8.03 5.12
C CYS A 120 -14.10 -9.21 6.09
N LEU A 121 -12.85 -9.66 6.21
CA LEU A 121 -12.46 -10.73 7.13
C LEU A 121 -11.88 -10.14 8.41
N GLN A 122 -12.63 -10.33 9.50
CA GLN A 122 -12.33 -9.77 10.83
C GLN A 122 -11.22 -10.53 11.56
N ASP A 123 -11.07 -11.83 11.29
CA ASP A 123 -10.01 -12.65 11.87
C ASP A 123 -8.72 -12.51 11.06
N ARG A 124 -7.82 -11.66 11.58
CA ARG A 124 -6.52 -11.38 10.97
C ARG A 124 -5.46 -12.46 11.23
N SER A 125 -5.76 -13.43 12.11
CA SER A 125 -4.90 -14.59 12.33
C SER A 125 -5.02 -15.64 11.22
N PHE A 126 -6.00 -15.48 10.33
CA PHE A 126 -6.34 -16.43 9.29
C PHE A 126 -6.86 -15.73 8.03
N SER A 127 -6.12 -14.74 7.55
CA SER A 127 -6.50 -13.95 6.38
C SER A 127 -5.85 -14.48 5.10
N PRO A 128 -6.41 -14.17 3.91
CA PRO A 128 -5.71 -14.37 2.66
C PRO A 128 -4.41 -13.54 2.61
N PRO A 129 -3.50 -13.86 1.69
CA PRO A 129 -2.35 -12.99 1.41
C PRO A 129 -2.75 -11.55 1.08
N PRO A 130 -1.84 -10.59 1.32
CA PRO A 130 -2.09 -9.19 1.02
C PRO A 130 -2.28 -8.96 -0.48
N THR A 131 -3.22 -8.10 -0.83
CA THR A 131 -3.31 -7.47 -2.15
C THR A 131 -2.84 -6.02 -2.09
N VAL A 132 -2.98 -5.35 -0.94
CA VAL A 132 -2.43 -4.00 -0.72
C VAL A 132 -1.63 -3.98 0.58
N ILE A 133 -0.38 -3.55 0.47
CA ILE A 133 0.49 -3.24 1.60
C ILE A 133 0.50 -1.71 1.75
N ALA A 134 -0.08 -1.21 2.84
CA ALA A 134 -0.05 0.22 3.10
C ALA A 134 1.18 0.63 3.91
N PHE A 135 1.73 1.79 3.57
CA PHE A 135 2.84 2.38 4.30
C PHE A 135 2.73 3.90 4.29
N LEU A 136 3.09 4.50 5.42
CA LEU A 136 3.18 5.93 5.60
C LEU A 136 4.55 6.41 5.12
N ALA A 137 4.54 7.48 4.35
CA ALA A 137 5.69 8.30 4.01
C ALA A 137 5.55 9.67 4.67
N GLN A 138 6.60 10.12 5.35
CA GLN A 138 6.69 11.44 5.94
C GLN A 138 7.92 12.19 5.44
N SER A 139 7.69 13.34 4.82
CA SER A 139 8.74 14.22 4.26
C SER A 139 8.68 15.60 4.90
N SER A 140 9.69 16.45 4.65
CA SER A 140 9.75 17.83 5.19
C SER A 140 8.53 18.66 4.79
N ASP A 141 8.15 18.54 3.52
CA ASP A 141 7.10 19.29 2.86
C ASP A 141 6.46 18.50 1.72
N PHE A 142 5.50 19.15 1.04
CA PHE A 142 4.71 18.55 -0.02
C PHE A 142 5.55 18.21 -1.25
N GLU A 143 6.43 19.12 -1.67
CA GLU A 143 7.31 18.97 -2.83
C GLU A 143 8.22 17.75 -2.66
N ASP A 144 8.86 17.61 -1.50
CA ASP A 144 9.71 16.47 -1.18
C ASP A 144 8.92 15.16 -1.25
N ALA A 145 7.69 15.14 -0.70
CA ALA A 145 6.84 13.96 -0.74
C ALA A 145 6.42 13.58 -2.16
N MET A 146 6.09 14.55 -3.01
CA MET A 146 5.72 14.30 -4.41
C MET A 146 6.91 13.84 -5.24
N ALA A 147 8.09 14.44 -5.04
CA ALA A 147 9.31 14.04 -5.72
C ALA A 147 9.74 12.62 -5.31
N TRP A 148 9.68 12.30 -4.01
CA TRP A 148 9.92 10.95 -3.50
C TRP A 148 8.92 9.94 -4.09
N PHE A 149 7.62 10.28 -4.16
CA PHE A 149 6.62 9.38 -4.74
C PHE A 149 6.89 9.08 -6.21
N GLY A 150 7.21 10.11 -7.02
CA GLY A 150 7.59 9.92 -8.42
C GLY A 150 8.81 9.01 -8.57
N GLN A 151 9.82 9.15 -7.72
CA GLN A 151 10.98 8.25 -7.74
C GLN A 151 10.62 6.81 -7.38
N CYS A 152 9.73 6.60 -6.42
CA CYS A 152 9.24 5.25 -6.11
C CYS A 152 8.56 4.60 -7.33
N GLN A 153 7.82 5.38 -8.12
CA GLN A 153 7.23 4.90 -9.37
C GLN A 153 8.32 4.51 -10.38
N MET A 154 9.39 5.30 -10.52
CA MET A 154 10.53 4.95 -11.37
C MET A 154 11.26 3.68 -10.91
N VAL A 155 11.42 3.47 -9.60
CA VAL A 155 12.01 2.25 -9.03
C VAL A 155 11.20 1.01 -9.42
N LEU A 156 9.89 1.14 -9.54
CA LEU A 156 8.98 0.10 -10.02
C LEU A 156 8.92 0.02 -11.56
N GLY A 157 9.75 0.77 -12.29
CA GLY A 157 9.76 0.78 -13.75
C GLY A 157 8.53 1.40 -14.40
N LEU A 158 7.75 2.21 -13.66
CA LEU A 158 6.62 2.95 -14.25
C LEU A 158 7.17 4.11 -15.09
N ASP A 159 6.81 4.16 -16.38
CA ASP A 159 7.27 5.22 -17.28
C ASP A 159 6.49 6.52 -17.06
N LEU A 160 7.05 7.37 -16.21
CA LEU A 160 6.53 8.71 -15.93
C LEU A 160 6.68 9.67 -17.13
N ILE A 161 7.65 9.45 -18.00
CA ILE A 161 7.92 10.33 -19.14
C ILE A 161 6.87 10.07 -20.22
N GLU A 162 6.57 8.81 -20.51
CA GLU A 162 5.53 8.43 -21.46
C GLU A 162 4.15 8.94 -20.99
N ARG A 163 3.83 8.82 -19.69
CA ARG A 163 2.59 9.37 -19.10
C ARG A 163 2.49 10.89 -19.15
N MET A 164 3.61 11.61 -19.02
CA MET A 164 3.63 13.07 -19.14
C MET A 164 3.52 13.55 -20.59
N LEU A 165 3.91 12.71 -21.56
CA LEU A 165 3.91 13.02 -22.98
C LEU A 165 2.67 12.48 -23.72
N SER A 166 1.88 11.61 -23.10
CA SER A 166 0.65 11.05 -23.68
C SER A 166 -0.55 11.97 -23.48
N ASP A 167 -1.12 12.50 -24.57
CA ASP A 167 -2.39 13.26 -24.59
C ASP A 167 -3.64 12.34 -24.45
N ALA A 168 -3.46 11.03 -24.35
CA ALA A 168 -4.55 10.04 -24.26
C ALA A 168 -4.87 9.69 -22.80
N PRO A 169 -6.13 9.39 -22.45
CA PRO A 169 -6.46 8.89 -21.12
C PRO A 169 -5.68 7.59 -20.85
N ASP A 170 -4.87 7.61 -19.78
CA ASP A 170 -4.03 6.50 -19.29
C ASP A 170 -4.62 5.12 -19.63
N SER A 171 -3.89 4.30 -20.38
CA SER A 171 -4.25 2.90 -20.52
C SER A 171 -3.99 2.20 -19.17
N GLU A 172 -4.77 1.18 -18.82
CA GLU A 172 -4.61 0.46 -17.54
C GLU A 172 -3.20 -0.14 -17.37
N ASP A 173 -2.52 -0.43 -18.49
CA ASP A 173 -1.14 -0.96 -18.52
C ASP A 173 -0.09 0.06 -18.06
N ASP A 174 -0.33 1.37 -18.21
CA ASP A 174 0.61 2.45 -17.83
C ASP A 174 0.72 2.64 -16.29
N GLN A 175 -0.07 1.88 -15.52
CA GLN A 175 -0.09 1.93 -14.06
C GLN A 175 0.57 0.71 -13.40
N VAL A 176 0.96 -0.29 -14.19
CA VAL A 176 1.54 -1.54 -13.69
C VAL A 176 3.06 -1.52 -13.83
N GLY A 177 3.75 -1.53 -12.70
CA GLY A 177 5.19 -1.64 -12.60
C GLY A 177 5.64 -3.07 -12.26
N VAL A 178 6.95 -3.22 -12.09
CA VAL A 178 7.63 -4.46 -11.74
C VAL A 178 8.26 -4.32 -10.34
N LEU A 179 7.91 -5.23 -9.44
CA LEU A 179 8.54 -5.42 -8.14
C LEU A 179 10.00 -5.83 -8.35
N PRO A 180 10.95 -5.11 -7.74
CA PRO A 180 12.33 -5.56 -7.67
C PRO A 180 12.39 -6.97 -7.08
N SER A 181 13.18 -7.86 -7.68
CA SER A 181 13.27 -9.28 -7.27
C SER A 181 13.59 -9.46 -5.79
N ALA A 182 14.42 -8.59 -5.21
CA ALA A 182 14.73 -8.58 -3.78
C ALA A 182 13.49 -8.27 -2.92
N LEU A 183 12.63 -7.34 -3.36
CA LEU A 183 11.38 -7.03 -2.67
C LEU A 183 10.37 -8.17 -2.82
N GLN A 184 10.19 -8.70 -4.03
CA GLN A 184 9.31 -9.84 -4.30
C GLN A 184 9.67 -11.07 -3.44
N SER A 185 10.97 -11.40 -3.37
CA SER A 185 11.47 -12.47 -2.51
C SER A 185 11.18 -12.19 -1.04
N ALA A 186 11.45 -10.96 -0.57
CA ALA A 186 11.19 -10.60 0.81
C ALA A 186 9.69 -10.65 1.17
N LEU A 187 8.80 -10.20 0.28
CA LEU A 187 7.35 -10.33 0.47
C LEU A 187 6.95 -11.81 0.58
N SER A 188 7.54 -12.65 -0.28
CA SER A 188 7.25 -14.09 -0.27
C SER A 188 7.67 -14.75 1.04
N ASP A 189 8.82 -14.38 1.57
CA ASP A 189 9.32 -14.87 2.86
C ASP A 189 8.47 -14.37 4.04
N ILE A 190 8.11 -13.08 4.04
CA ILE A 190 7.37 -12.42 5.13
C ILE A 190 5.93 -12.96 5.23
N PHE A 191 5.26 -13.16 4.10
CA PHE A 191 3.86 -13.61 4.07
C PHE A 191 3.71 -15.11 3.86
N GLY A 192 4.78 -15.84 3.53
CA GLY A 192 4.78 -17.29 3.38
C GLY A 192 4.06 -17.78 2.13
N CYS A 193 3.96 -16.97 1.09
CA CYS A 193 3.35 -17.32 -0.20
C CYS A 193 4.05 -16.60 -1.36
N PRO A 194 4.07 -17.19 -2.57
CA PRO A 194 4.65 -16.53 -3.73
C PRO A 194 3.83 -15.30 -4.17
N PHE A 195 4.52 -14.34 -4.78
CA PHE A 195 3.91 -13.18 -5.43
C PHE A 195 4.38 -13.09 -6.88
N GLU A 196 3.52 -12.60 -7.76
CA GLU A 196 3.92 -12.15 -9.11
C GLU A 196 4.88 -10.96 -9.01
N ASP A 197 5.56 -10.66 -10.10
CA ASP A 197 6.44 -9.50 -10.19
C ASP A 197 5.68 -8.20 -10.47
N ARG A 198 4.37 -8.25 -10.72
CA ARG A 198 3.56 -7.06 -10.99
C ARG A 198 3.32 -6.27 -9.70
N ALA A 199 3.32 -4.94 -9.80
CA ALA A 199 2.88 -4.07 -8.72
C ALA A 199 2.28 -2.76 -9.23
N ILE A 200 1.41 -2.17 -8.40
CA ILE A 200 0.89 -0.81 -8.63
C ILE A 200 1.20 0.00 -7.38
N LEU A 201 1.72 1.22 -7.56
CA LEU A 201 1.90 2.15 -6.45
C LEU A 201 0.86 3.25 -6.53
N SER A 202 0.10 3.40 -5.45
CA SER A 202 -1.01 4.35 -5.35
C SER A 202 -0.92 5.20 -4.09
N ARG A 203 -1.62 6.33 -4.10
CA ARG A 203 -1.83 7.17 -2.91
C ARG A 203 -3.21 6.87 -2.34
N LEU A 204 -3.25 6.35 -1.11
CA LEU A 204 -4.49 6.02 -0.42
C LEU A 204 -5.05 7.25 0.30
N ALA A 205 -4.19 8.01 0.98
CA ALA A 205 -4.55 9.26 1.64
C ALA A 205 -3.32 10.16 1.80
N GLU A 206 -3.53 11.45 1.98
CA GLU A 206 -2.46 12.42 2.23
C GLU A 206 -2.99 13.57 3.10
N ASP A 207 -2.06 14.29 3.73
CA ASP A 207 -2.37 15.57 4.36
C ASP A 207 -2.94 16.55 3.33
N THR A 208 -3.64 17.59 3.79
CA THR A 208 -4.16 18.59 2.88
C THR A 208 -3.00 19.27 2.14
N PRO A 209 -2.97 19.26 0.80
CA PRO A 209 -1.92 19.93 0.05
C PRO A 209 -1.89 21.44 0.33
N PRO A 210 -0.74 22.10 0.15
CA PRO A 210 -0.64 23.55 0.25
C PRO A 210 -1.66 24.27 -0.64
N SER A 211 -2.14 25.44 -0.19
CA SER A 211 -3.23 26.16 -0.84
C SER A 211 -2.94 26.55 -2.30
N TYR A 212 -1.68 26.81 -2.66
CA TYR A 212 -1.30 27.10 -4.05
C TYR A 212 -1.54 25.91 -4.99
N VAL A 213 -1.33 24.68 -4.52
CA VAL A 213 -1.63 23.46 -5.28
C VAL A 213 -3.13 23.29 -5.44
N MET A 214 -3.88 23.52 -4.36
CA MET A 214 -5.34 23.40 -4.36
C MET A 214 -6.02 24.41 -5.29
N ASN A 215 -5.47 25.62 -5.41
CA ASN A 215 -5.98 26.67 -6.29
C ASN A 215 -5.64 26.43 -7.76
N ALA A 216 -4.54 25.75 -8.08
CA ALA A 216 -4.15 25.43 -9.46
C ALA A 216 -4.98 24.28 -10.07
N ARG A 217 -5.69 23.49 -9.25
CA ARG A 217 -6.56 22.38 -9.69
C ARG A 217 -8.03 22.78 -9.92
N ARG A 218 -8.38 24.06 -9.69
CA ARG A 218 -9.72 24.61 -9.94
C ARG A 218 -9.74 25.37 -11.26
#